data_AF-A0A1H6CFY1-F1
#
_entry.id   AF-A0A1H6CFY1-F1
#
_cell.length_a   1.000
_cell.length_b   1.000
_cell.length_c   1.000
_cell.angle_alpha   90.00
_cell.angle_beta   90.00
_cell.angle_gamma   90.00
#
_symmetry.space_group_name_H-M   'P 1'
#
loop_
_entity.id
_entity.type
_entity.pdbx_description
1 polymer ?
#
loop_
_entity_poly.entity_id
_entity_poly.type
_entity_poly.pdbx_seq_one_letter_code
_entity_poly.pdbx_strand_id
1 'polypeptide(L)'
;MQTEEAGPETTASSTKSGADRHWDVLRVVLGVMYLLGALTHVLLGVLAPEIYPQFANQALVAPYTDLWQSLVVPYLAILQPLVTVFEVGLAVALCWRGRAVLLGHAAGAVFQAGLVLSGPWGPINAALALVHVAALHRSYPSTVLDLVRRGETGT
;
A
#
# COMPACT_ATOMS: atom_id res chain seq x y z
N MET A 1 35.37 -32.75 40.28
CA MET A 1 34.00 -32.31 40.59
C MET A 1 33.69 -31.20 39.60
N GLN A 2 32.99 -31.53 38.51
CA GLN A 2 32.60 -30.59 37.45
C GLN A 2 31.41 -29.77 37.98
N THR A 3 31.47 -28.46 37.82
CA THR A 3 30.32 -27.57 37.98
C THR A 3 30.00 -27.01 36.60
N GLU A 4 29.06 -27.65 35.94
CA GLU A 4 28.26 -27.04 34.87
C GLU A 4 27.33 -26.02 35.53
N GLU A 5 27.54 -24.73 35.27
CA GLU A 5 26.47 -23.74 35.44
C GLU A 5 25.94 -23.37 34.06
N ALA A 6 24.77 -23.92 33.77
CA ALA A 6 23.94 -23.58 32.63
C ALA A 6 23.51 -22.11 32.71
N GLY A 7 23.80 -21.34 31.65
CA GLY A 7 23.40 -19.94 31.54
C GLY A 7 21.90 -19.76 31.31
N PRO A 8 21.34 -18.59 31.67
CA PRO A 8 19.99 -18.22 31.27
C PRO A 8 20.04 -17.22 30.10
N GLU A 9 20.38 -17.69 28.89
CA GLU A 9 20.12 -16.93 27.65
C GLU A 9 18.92 -17.54 26.92
N THR A 10 17.74 -17.54 27.55
CA THR A 10 16.51 -17.98 26.89
C THR A 10 15.30 -17.18 27.34
N THR A 11 15.39 -15.85 27.23
CA THR A 11 14.23 -14.96 27.38
C THR A 11 14.14 -13.86 26.33
N ALA A 12 15.10 -13.76 25.39
CA ALA A 12 15.11 -12.69 24.38
C ALA A 12 14.33 -13.03 23.08
N SER A 13 13.88 -14.28 22.88
CA SER A 13 13.34 -14.73 21.57
C SER A 13 11.81 -14.66 21.43
N SER A 14 11.06 -14.28 22.46
CA SER A 14 9.57 -14.33 22.41
C SER A 14 8.91 -13.00 22.04
N THR A 15 9.68 -11.92 21.89
CA THR A 15 9.21 -10.58 21.50
C THR A 15 9.73 -10.18 20.13
N LYS A 16 9.47 -10.98 19.09
CA LYS A 16 9.22 -10.34 17.78
C LYS A 16 7.86 -9.66 17.94
N SER A 17 7.93 -8.44 18.47
CA SER A 17 6.84 -7.69 19.12
C SER A 17 5.55 -7.79 18.32
N GLY A 18 4.40 -7.97 18.98
CA GLY A 18 3.08 -7.94 18.31
C GLY A 18 2.89 -6.70 17.43
N ALA A 19 3.64 -5.63 17.73
CA ALA A 19 3.73 -4.42 16.91
C ALA A 19 4.27 -4.66 15.49
N ASP A 20 5.22 -5.57 15.29
CA ASP A 20 5.75 -5.87 13.95
C ASP A 20 4.77 -6.73 13.14
N ARG A 21 4.02 -7.61 13.83
CA ARG A 21 3.00 -8.45 13.20
C ARG A 21 1.86 -7.62 12.61
N HIS A 22 1.43 -6.54 13.25
CA HIS A 22 0.36 -5.71 12.68
C HIS A 22 0.80 -5.01 11.39
N TRP A 23 2.07 -4.65 11.23
CA TRP A 23 2.59 -4.06 9.99
C TRP A 23 2.65 -5.08 8.86
N ASP A 24 2.97 -6.32 9.19
CA ASP A 24 2.90 -7.44 8.26
C ASP A 24 1.46 -7.73 7.80
N VAL A 25 0.48 -7.67 8.69
CA VAL A 25 -0.94 -7.78 8.31
C VAL A 25 -1.36 -6.57 7.47
N LEU A 26 -0.99 -5.36 7.89
CA LEU A 26 -1.38 -4.13 7.21
C LEU A 26 -0.86 -4.09 5.77
N ARG A 27 0.39 -4.47 5.52
CA ARG A 27 0.91 -4.48 4.13
C ARG A 27 0.19 -5.50 3.25
N VAL A 28 -0.29 -6.61 3.80
CA VAL A 28 -1.13 -7.58 3.08
C VAL A 28 -2.48 -6.94 2.74
N VAL A 29 -3.13 -6.30 3.72
CA VAL A 29 -4.40 -5.59 3.52
C VAL A 29 -4.25 -4.51 2.44
N LEU A 30 -3.21 -3.68 2.54
CA LEU A 30 -2.91 -2.66 1.52
C LEU A 30 -2.64 -3.28 0.15
N GLY A 31 -1.87 -4.38 0.08
CA GLY A 31 -1.61 -5.09 -1.16
C GLY A 31 -2.90 -5.60 -1.82
N VAL A 32 -3.82 -6.19 -1.04
CA VAL A 32 -5.14 -6.61 -1.54
C VAL A 32 -5.96 -5.39 -1.99
N MET A 33 -5.97 -4.30 -1.22
CA MET A 33 -6.68 -3.08 -1.59
C MET A 33 -6.19 -2.51 -2.93
N TYR A 34 -4.87 -2.47 -3.17
CA TYR A 34 -4.32 -2.03 -4.46
C TYR A 34 -4.67 -2.98 -5.61
N LEU A 35 -4.74 -4.29 -5.40
CA LEU A 35 -5.23 -5.21 -6.43
C LEU A 35 -6.71 -4.98 -6.76
N LEU A 36 -7.53 -4.69 -5.74
CA LEU A 36 -8.94 -4.34 -5.94
C LEU A 36 -9.08 -2.99 -6.65
N GLY A 37 -8.23 -2.01 -6.33
CA GLY A 37 -8.11 -0.75 -7.07
C GLY A 37 -7.78 -1.00 -8.55
N ALA A 38 -6.77 -1.82 -8.83
CA ALA A 38 -6.32 -2.10 -10.19
C ALA A 38 -7.42 -2.77 -11.00
N LEU A 39 -8.12 -3.74 -10.39
CA LEU A 39 -9.29 -4.38 -10.98
C LEU A 39 -10.41 -3.37 -11.24
N THR A 40 -10.68 -2.48 -10.28
CA THR A 40 -11.67 -1.42 -10.42
C THR A 40 -11.29 -0.50 -11.58
N HIS A 41 -10.02 -0.14 -11.73
CA HIS A 41 -9.57 0.68 -12.85
C HIS A 41 -9.79 0.00 -14.20
N VAL A 42 -9.49 -1.29 -14.31
CA VAL A 42 -9.77 -2.08 -15.52
C VAL A 42 -11.26 -2.12 -15.80
N LEU A 43 -12.09 -2.46 -14.81
CA LEU A 43 -13.54 -2.57 -14.97
C LEU A 43 -14.16 -1.24 -15.36
N LEU A 44 -13.82 -0.14 -14.69
CA LEU A 44 -14.33 1.19 -15.02
C LEU A 44 -13.85 1.67 -16.39
N GLY A 45 -12.60 1.37 -16.78
CA GLY A 45 -12.11 1.74 -18.11
C GLY A 45 -12.82 1.03 -19.25
N VAL A 46 -13.33 -0.18 -19.02
CA VAL A 46 -14.05 -0.97 -20.02
C VAL A 46 -15.56 -0.71 -19.98
N LEU A 47 -16.15 -0.61 -18.79
CA LEU A 47 -17.61 -0.61 -18.59
C LEU A 47 -18.20 0.79 -18.41
N ALA A 48 -17.42 1.77 -17.96
CA ALA A 48 -17.90 3.12 -17.65
C ALA A 48 -16.77 4.18 -17.80
N PRO A 49 -16.13 4.30 -18.97
CA PRO A 49 -15.01 5.22 -19.18
C PRO A 49 -15.36 6.69 -18.91
N GLU A 50 -16.63 7.06 -19.05
CA GLU A 50 -17.17 8.40 -18.79
C GLU A 50 -17.13 8.83 -17.32
N ILE A 51 -16.89 7.90 -16.38
CA ILE A 51 -16.75 8.22 -14.95
C ILE A 51 -15.44 8.99 -14.68
N TYR A 52 -14.37 8.72 -15.43
CA TYR A 52 -13.06 9.34 -15.18
C TYR A 52 -13.03 10.87 -15.38
N PRO A 53 -13.62 11.42 -16.45
CA PRO A 53 -13.76 12.88 -16.58
C PRO A 53 -14.58 13.51 -15.45
N GLN A 54 -15.55 12.79 -14.88
CA GLN A 54 -16.41 13.32 -13.81
C GLN A 54 -15.66 13.46 -12.48
N PHE A 55 -14.60 12.67 -12.25
CA PHE A 55 -13.76 12.80 -11.06
C PHE A 55 -13.11 14.19 -10.93
N ALA A 56 -12.78 14.85 -12.05
CA ALA A 56 -12.23 16.21 -12.03
C ALA A 56 -13.17 17.20 -11.31
N ASN A 57 -14.49 16.99 -11.48
CA ASN A 57 -15.52 17.87 -10.94
C ASN A 57 -15.80 17.63 -9.45
N GLN A 58 -15.20 16.59 -8.85
CA GLN A 58 -15.34 16.30 -7.43
C GLN A 58 -14.24 16.96 -6.58
N ALA A 59 -13.21 17.52 -7.22
CA ALA A 59 -12.10 18.19 -6.57
C ALA A 59 -12.57 19.27 -5.57
N LEU A 60 -11.88 19.34 -4.42
CA LEU A 60 -12.24 20.28 -3.34
C LEU A 60 -11.91 21.74 -3.64
N VAL A 61 -10.98 21.97 -4.56
CA VAL A 61 -10.48 23.32 -4.90
C VAL A 61 -10.29 23.46 -6.41
N ALA A 62 -10.67 24.62 -6.95
CA ALA A 62 -10.62 24.89 -8.39
C ALA A 62 -9.23 24.66 -9.04
N PRO A 63 -8.10 25.07 -8.43
CA PRO A 63 -6.79 24.80 -9.03
C PRO A 63 -6.49 23.32 -9.23
N TYR A 64 -7.02 22.44 -8.37
CA TYR A 64 -6.85 20.99 -8.52
C TYR A 64 -7.75 20.43 -9.63
N THR A 65 -8.97 20.97 -9.80
CA THR A 65 -9.82 20.70 -10.96
C THR A 65 -9.11 21.05 -12.26
N ASP A 66 -8.56 22.26 -12.35
CA ASP A 66 -7.90 22.76 -13.56
C ASP A 66 -6.67 21.91 -13.93
N LEU A 67 -5.89 21.51 -12.91
CA LEU A 67 -4.76 20.59 -13.09
C LEU A 67 -5.23 19.25 -13.64
N TRP A 68 -6.31 18.68 -13.10
CA TRP A 68 -6.85 17.39 -13.54
C TRP A 68 -7.40 17.47 -14.98
N GLN A 69 -8.14 18.53 -15.29
CA GLN A 69 -8.70 18.76 -16.62
C GLN A 69 -7.62 19.01 -17.68
N SER A 70 -6.47 19.59 -17.31
CA SER A 70 -5.37 19.86 -18.25
C SER A 70 -4.38 18.71 -18.39
N LEU A 71 -4.09 17.97 -17.32
CA LEU A 71 -3.03 16.95 -17.31
C LEU A 71 -3.55 15.51 -17.27
N VAL A 72 -4.75 15.25 -16.75
CA VAL A 72 -5.26 13.89 -16.57
C VAL A 72 -6.31 13.55 -17.61
N VAL A 73 -7.39 14.34 -17.67
CA VAL A 73 -8.54 14.08 -18.56
C VAL A 73 -8.14 13.88 -20.03
N PRO A 74 -7.26 14.70 -20.63
CA PRO A 74 -6.89 14.55 -22.05
C PRO A 74 -6.08 13.28 -22.35
N TYR A 75 -5.46 12.68 -21.32
CA TYR A 75 -4.54 11.56 -21.45
C TYR A 75 -5.03 10.29 -20.74
N LEU A 76 -6.32 10.21 -20.39
CA LEU A 76 -6.89 9.07 -19.65
C LEU A 76 -6.62 7.72 -20.31
N ALA A 77 -6.68 7.64 -21.64
CA ALA A 77 -6.40 6.40 -22.37
C ALA A 77 -4.99 5.82 -22.11
N ILE A 78 -4.04 6.66 -21.68
CA ILE A 78 -2.67 6.27 -21.31
C ILE A 78 -2.53 6.19 -19.79
N LEU A 79 -2.99 7.23 -19.08
CA LEU A 79 -2.81 7.36 -17.64
C LEU A 79 -3.59 6.30 -16.85
N GLN A 80 -4.80 5.95 -17.27
CA GLN A 80 -5.61 4.96 -16.56
C GLN A 80 -4.96 3.56 -16.59
N PRO A 81 -4.49 3.02 -17.75
CA PRO A 81 -3.68 1.80 -17.75
C PRO A 81 -2.41 1.89 -16.91
N LEU A 82 -1.73 3.05 -16.91
CA LEU A 82 -0.54 3.25 -16.08
C LEU A 82 -0.85 3.19 -14.59
N VAL A 83 -2.00 3.73 -14.14
CA VAL A 83 -2.45 3.60 -12.75
C VAL A 83 -2.72 2.14 -12.41
N THR A 84 -3.37 1.37 -13.29
CA THR A 84 -3.55 -0.08 -13.09
C THR A 84 -2.21 -0.79 -12.90
N VAL A 85 -1.23 -0.54 -13.78
CA VAL A 85 0.10 -1.15 -13.68
C VAL A 85 0.80 -0.72 -12.39
N PHE A 86 0.68 0.55 -12.03
CA PHE A 86 1.23 1.10 -10.80
C PHE A 86 0.66 0.40 -9.56
N GLU A 87 -0.66 0.24 -9.46
CA GLU A 87 -1.30 -0.40 -8.31
C GLU A 87 -0.98 -1.90 -8.22
N VAL A 88 -0.90 -2.61 -9.35
CA VAL A 88 -0.38 -3.99 -9.37
C VAL A 88 1.07 -4.01 -8.89
N GLY A 89 1.90 -3.07 -9.34
CA GLY A 89 3.28 -2.91 -8.89
C GLY A 89 3.38 -2.68 -7.38
N LEU A 90 2.51 -1.83 -6.82
CA LEU A 90 2.42 -1.62 -5.36
C LEU A 90 2.06 -2.91 -4.63
N ALA A 91 1.05 -3.65 -5.10
CA ALA A 91 0.65 -4.90 -4.48
C ALA A 91 1.78 -5.92 -4.47
N VAL A 92 2.48 -6.09 -5.60
CA VAL A 92 3.64 -6.98 -5.70
C VAL A 92 4.77 -6.52 -4.76
N ALA A 93 5.08 -5.23 -4.74
CA ALA A 93 6.13 -4.68 -3.89
C ALA A 93 5.84 -4.89 -2.38
N LEU A 94 4.60 -4.69 -1.95
CA LEU A 94 4.17 -4.88 -0.57
C LEU A 94 4.19 -6.36 -0.14
N CYS A 95 3.93 -7.27 -1.08
CA CYS A 95 4.03 -8.72 -0.86
C CYS A 95 5.48 -9.24 -0.78
N TRP A 96 6.46 -8.41 -1.13
CA TRP A 96 7.88 -8.79 -1.16
C TRP A 96 8.58 -8.59 0.20
N ARG A 97 9.87 -8.26 0.18
CA ARG A 97 10.70 -8.03 1.37
C ARG A 97 11.66 -6.85 1.17
N GLY A 98 12.11 -6.31 2.30
CA GLY A 98 13.17 -5.30 2.39
C GLY A 98 12.81 -4.02 1.63
N ARG A 99 13.76 -3.53 0.82
CA ARG A 99 13.64 -2.26 0.10
C ARG A 99 12.45 -2.20 -0.86
N ALA A 100 12.01 -3.33 -1.41
CA ALA A 100 10.83 -3.35 -2.29
C ALA A 100 9.57 -2.90 -1.54
N VAL A 101 9.36 -3.40 -0.32
CA VAL A 101 8.22 -3.00 0.53
C VAL A 101 8.30 -1.51 0.88
N LEU A 102 9.51 -1.01 1.19
CA LEU A 102 9.72 0.41 1.47
C LEU A 102 9.43 1.30 0.25
N LEU A 103 9.86 0.89 -0.94
CA LEU A 103 9.53 1.59 -2.19
C LEU A 103 8.03 1.56 -2.46
N GLY A 104 7.36 0.42 -2.21
CA GLY A 104 5.91 0.30 -2.27
C GLY A 104 5.22 1.28 -1.32
N HIS A 105 5.71 1.40 -0.08
CA HIS A 105 5.13 2.37 0.85
C HIS A 105 5.40 3.82 0.45
N ALA A 106 6.59 4.15 -0.04
CA ALA A 106 6.92 5.50 -0.47
C ALA A 106 6.08 5.92 -1.69
N ALA A 107 5.98 5.04 -2.70
CA ALA A 107 5.18 5.28 -3.88
C ALA A 107 3.68 5.38 -3.54
N GLY A 108 3.18 4.49 -2.68
CA GLY A 108 1.80 4.55 -2.17
C GLY A 108 1.53 5.86 -1.42
N ALA A 109 2.44 6.31 -0.55
CA ALA A 109 2.30 7.58 0.16
C ALA A 109 2.18 8.76 -0.80
N VAL A 110 3.05 8.85 -1.81
CA VAL A 110 3.03 9.94 -2.80
C VAL A 110 1.75 9.92 -3.62
N PHE A 111 1.33 8.74 -4.08
CA PHE A 111 0.11 8.59 -4.87
C PHE A 111 -1.12 9.04 -4.06
N GLN A 112 -1.27 8.52 -2.84
CA GLN A 112 -2.38 8.86 -1.95
C GLN A 112 -2.36 10.35 -1.57
N ALA A 113 -1.19 10.92 -1.29
CA ALA A 113 -1.04 12.35 -0.99
C ALA A 113 -1.49 13.22 -2.17
N GLY A 114 -1.14 12.84 -3.40
CA GLY A 114 -1.58 13.53 -4.62
C GLY A 114 -3.10 13.56 -4.79
N LEU A 115 -3.81 12.57 -4.25
CA LEU A 115 -5.26 12.43 -4.35
C LEU A 115 -6.03 13.04 -3.17
N VAL A 116 -5.37 13.68 -2.20
CA VAL A 116 -6.05 14.26 -1.02
C VAL A 116 -7.09 15.31 -1.40
N LEU A 117 -6.94 15.99 -2.54
CA LEU A 117 -7.87 17.02 -2.98
C LEU A 117 -9.00 16.51 -3.89
N SER A 118 -9.12 15.19 -4.09
CA SER A 118 -10.07 14.56 -5.03
C SER A 118 -11.53 14.47 -4.54
N GLY A 119 -11.93 15.31 -3.59
CA GLY A 119 -13.33 15.40 -3.14
C GLY A 119 -13.64 14.57 -1.90
N PRO A 120 -14.77 13.82 -1.86
CA PRO A 120 -15.20 13.05 -0.70
C PRO A 120 -14.18 12.02 -0.20
N TRP A 121 -13.29 11.55 -1.07
CA TRP A 121 -12.26 10.56 -0.76
C TRP A 121 -10.98 11.16 -0.16
N GLY A 122 -10.85 12.50 -0.18
CA GLY A 122 -9.67 13.20 0.31
C GLY A 122 -9.19 12.79 1.71
N PRO A 123 -10.08 12.72 2.72
CA PRO A 123 -9.71 12.25 4.06
C PRO A 123 -9.19 10.81 4.09
N ILE A 124 -9.75 9.91 3.26
CA ILE A 124 -9.32 8.51 3.17
C ILE A 124 -7.92 8.45 2.54
N ASN A 125 -7.69 9.19 1.47
CA ASN A 125 -6.38 9.29 0.82
C ASN A 125 -5.32 9.87 1.77
N ALA A 126 -5.67 10.89 2.57
CA ALA A 126 -4.78 11.43 3.59
C ALA A 126 -4.43 10.40 4.66
N ALA A 127 -5.42 9.65 5.17
CA ALA A 127 -5.19 8.59 6.14
C ALA A 127 -4.29 7.49 5.56
N LEU A 128 -4.55 7.04 4.33
CA LEU A 128 -3.71 6.05 3.65
C LEU A 128 -2.27 6.55 3.45
N ALA A 129 -2.10 7.80 3.04
CA ALA A 129 -0.77 8.40 2.90
C ALA A 129 0.00 8.38 4.22
N LEU A 130 -0.64 8.76 5.33
CA LEU A 130 -0.04 8.72 6.67
C LEU A 130 0.30 7.30 7.11
N VAL A 131 -0.58 6.33 6.85
CA VAL A 131 -0.32 4.91 7.13
C VAL A 131 0.90 4.42 6.36
N HIS A 132 1.02 4.78 5.09
CA HIS A 132 2.19 4.46 4.28
C HIS A 132 3.47 5.11 4.80
N VAL A 133 3.43 6.38 5.20
CA VAL A 133 4.58 7.07 5.80
C VAL A 133 5.00 6.40 7.11
N ALA A 134 4.05 6.07 7.98
CA ALA A 134 4.34 5.39 9.25
C ALA A 134 4.98 4.00 9.02
N ALA A 135 4.57 3.31 7.96
CA ALA A 135 5.09 2.00 7.57
C ALA A 135 6.55 2.06 7.04
N LEU A 136 7.05 3.22 6.61
CA LEU A 136 8.45 3.39 6.14
C LEU A 136 9.49 3.23 7.24
N HIS A 137 9.11 3.44 8.50
CA HIS A 137 10.01 3.30 9.64
C HIS A 137 10.15 1.86 10.15
N ARG A 138 9.68 0.88 9.37
CA ARG A 138 9.61 -0.54 9.75
C ARG A 138 10.54 -1.41 8.91
N SER A 139 10.82 -2.60 9.43
CA SER A 139 11.67 -3.60 8.77
C SER A 139 10.82 -4.77 8.29
N TYR A 140 10.97 -5.15 7.02
CA TYR A 140 10.20 -6.23 6.39
C TYR A 140 11.13 -7.35 5.88
N PRO A 141 11.67 -8.21 6.75
CA PRO A 141 12.68 -9.20 6.34
C PRO A 141 12.13 -10.37 5.51
N SER A 142 10.81 -10.59 5.53
CA SER A 142 10.16 -11.78 4.98
C SER A 142 9.15 -11.41 3.90
N THR A 143 8.95 -12.30 2.93
CA THR A 143 7.84 -12.16 1.97
C THR A 143 6.51 -12.52 2.62
N VAL A 144 5.39 -12.15 2.01
CA VAL A 144 4.07 -12.55 2.52
C VAL A 144 3.89 -14.07 2.47
N LEU A 145 4.44 -14.76 1.47
CA LEU A 145 4.41 -16.22 1.40
C LEU A 145 5.15 -16.88 2.58
N ASP A 146 6.28 -16.30 2.99
CA ASP A 146 7.01 -16.80 4.17
C ASP A 146 6.18 -16.65 5.45
N LEU A 147 5.37 -15.60 5.55
CA LEU A 147 4.48 -15.37 6.69
C LEU A 147 3.34 -16.38 6.73
N VAL A 148 2.72 -16.65 5.59
CA VAL A 148 1.63 -17.64 5.48
C VAL A 148 2.13 -19.03 5.88
N ARG A 149 3.27 -19.47 5.33
CA ARG A 149 3.85 -20.78 5.66
C ARG A 149 4.18 -20.95 7.14
N ARG A 150 4.58 -19.89 7.83
CA ARG A 150 4.83 -19.92 9.28
C ARG A 150 3.54 -19.95 10.10
N GLY A 151 2.46 -19.39 9.58
CA GLY A 151 1.14 -19.47 10.20
C GLY A 151 0.55 -20.88 10.14
N GLU A 152 0.83 -21.61 9.05
CA GLU A 152 0.36 -22.99 8.84
C GLU A 152 1.11 -24.04 9.67
N THR A 153 2.36 -23.78 10.08
CA THR A 153 3.17 -24.72 10.88
C THR A 153 3.06 -24.52 12.39
N GLY A 154 2.30 -23.51 12.83
CA GLY A 154 2.15 -23.12 14.25
C GLY A 154 0.84 -23.56 14.91
N THR A 155 0.05 -24.42 14.27
CA THR A 155 -1.16 -25.07 14.82
C THR A 155 -0.95 -26.56 14.97
#